data_AF-A0AA92TFL0-F1
#
_entry.id   AF-A0AA92TFL0-F1
#
_cell.length_a   1.000
_cell.length_b   1.000
_cell.length_c   1.000
_cell.angle_alpha   90.00
_cell.angle_beta   90.00
_cell.angle_gamma   90.00
#
_symmetry.space_group_name_H-M   'P 1'
#
loop_
_entity.id
_entity.type
_entity.pdbx_description
1 polymer ?
#
loop_
_entity_poly.entity_id
_entity_poly.type
_entity_poly.pdbx_seq_one_letter_code
_entity_poly.pdbx_strand_id
1 'polypeptide(L)'
;RDAKGYTGLMDCQTRDKWKLDFAFNASFTSLNVAKVTMKGMGMEYSMSSFKSLMTNIYLVKRIFKASGYTPNRTLISKIFKDLSCLQRIAA
;
A
#
# COMPACT_ATOMS: atom_id res chain seq x y z
N ARG A 1 -7.92 15.85 4.28
CA ARG A 1 -6.84 15.99 3.27
C ARG A 1 -6.60 14.68 2.55
N ASP A 2 -6.28 13.60 3.26
CA ASP A 2 -5.95 12.30 2.63
C ASP A 2 -7.10 11.67 1.84
N ALA A 3 -8.33 11.73 2.36
CA ALA A 3 -9.50 11.20 1.64
C ALA A 3 -9.62 11.85 0.26
N LYS A 4 -9.59 13.18 0.23
CA LYS A 4 -9.68 13.98 -0.99
C LYS A 4 -8.58 13.64 -2.01
N GLY A 5 -7.35 13.43 -1.55
CA GLY A 5 -6.19 13.21 -2.43
C GLY A 5 -5.93 11.77 -2.85
N TYR A 6 -6.36 10.78 -2.07
CA TYR A 6 -6.00 9.37 -2.29
C TYR A 6 -7.16 8.45 -2.66
N THR A 7 -8.42 8.86 -2.43
CA THR A 7 -9.59 7.99 -2.68
C THR A 7 -10.50 8.51 -3.80
N GLY A 8 -10.10 9.55 -4.54
CA GLY A 8 -10.86 10.03 -5.71
C GLY A 8 -12.22 10.63 -5.39
N LEU A 9 -12.43 11.09 -4.15
CA LEU A 9 -13.70 11.63 -3.68
C LEU A 9 -14.22 12.82 -4.48
N MET A 10 -13.32 13.61 -5.07
CA MET A 10 -13.67 14.78 -5.89
C MET A 10 -13.84 14.43 -7.37
N ASP A 11 -13.43 13.24 -7.77
CA ASP A 11 -13.44 12.81 -9.17
C ASP A 11 -14.76 12.11 -9.51
N CYS A 12 -15.57 11.77 -8.50
CA CYS A 12 -16.85 11.10 -8.69
C CYS A 12 -17.88 12.04 -9.33
N GLN A 13 -18.32 11.72 -10.55
CA GLN A 13 -19.31 12.49 -11.32
C GLN A 13 -20.74 11.93 -11.22
N THR A 14 -20.99 10.93 -10.35
CA THR A 14 -22.33 10.36 -10.21
C THR A 14 -23.28 11.35 -9.57
N ARG A 15 -24.47 11.49 -10.16
CA ARG A 15 -25.55 12.36 -9.65
C ARG A 15 -26.57 11.58 -8.80
N ASP A 16 -26.46 10.26 -8.81
CA ASP A 16 -27.28 9.38 -7.99
C ASP A 16 -26.80 9.42 -6.53
N LYS A 17 -27.73 9.72 -5.62
CA LYS A 17 -27.46 9.89 -4.19
C LYS A 17 -26.89 8.61 -3.55
N TRP A 18 -27.47 7.46 -3.86
CA TRP A 18 -27.05 6.19 -3.27
C TRP A 18 -25.63 5.81 -3.70
N LYS A 19 -25.29 6.06 -4.97
CA LYS A 19 -23.93 5.84 -5.48
C LYS A 19 -22.92 6.78 -4.82
N LEU A 20 -23.30 8.03 -4.57
CA LEU A 20 -22.46 8.97 -3.83
C LEU A 20 -22.23 8.49 -2.40
N ASP A 21 -23.30 8.16 -1.66
CA ASP A 21 -23.21 7.68 -0.27
C ASP A 21 -22.33 6.42 -0.16
N PHE A 22 -22.48 5.49 -1.10
CA PHE A 22 -21.60 4.31 -1.18
C PHE A 22 -20.14 4.69 -1.41
N ALA A 23 -19.85 5.57 -2.38
CA ALA A 23 -18.49 6.01 -2.69
C ALA A 23 -17.83 6.73 -1.50
N PHE A 24 -18.58 7.56 -0.78
CA PHE A 24 -18.10 8.22 0.45
C PHE A 24 -17.75 7.20 1.53
N ASN A 25 -18.68 6.30 1.85
CA ASN A 25 -18.48 5.30 2.90
C ASN A 25 -17.34 4.33 2.56
N ALA A 26 -17.24 3.88 1.31
CA ALA A 26 -16.14 3.05 0.85
C ALA A 26 -14.79 3.78 0.95
N SER A 27 -14.75 5.06 0.60
CA SER A 27 -13.54 5.89 0.71
C SER A 27 -13.05 6.02 2.15
N PHE A 28 -13.93 6.39 3.08
CA PHE A 28 -13.57 6.53 4.50
C PHE A 28 -13.20 5.19 5.14
N THR A 29 -13.91 4.11 4.78
CA THR A 29 -13.58 2.75 5.24
C THR A 29 -12.18 2.36 4.76
N SER A 30 -11.87 2.58 3.48
CA SER A 30 -10.56 2.27 2.91
C SER A 30 -9.43 3.03 3.61
N LEU A 31 -9.64 4.30 3.95
CA LEU A 31 -8.67 5.08 4.73
C LEU A 31 -8.49 4.55 6.15
N ASN A 32 -9.57 4.19 6.84
CA ASN A 32 -9.49 3.64 8.18
C ASN A 32 -8.73 2.31 8.19
N VAL A 33 -9.01 1.44 7.22
CA VAL A 33 -8.26 0.19 7.01
C VAL A 33 -6.79 0.48 6.75
N ALA A 34 -6.46 1.44 5.89
CA ALA A 34 -5.07 1.82 5.62
C ALA A 34 -4.36 2.31 6.88
N LYS A 35 -5.01 3.16 7.70
CA LYS A 35 -4.47 3.68 8.95
C LYS A 35 -4.21 2.57 9.98
N VAL A 36 -5.17 1.68 10.20
CA VAL A 36 -5.00 0.54 11.11
C VAL A 36 -3.89 -0.38 10.63
N THR A 37 -3.81 -0.61 9.32
CA THR A 37 -2.77 -1.45 8.71
C THR A 37 -1.38 -0.83 8.91
N MET A 38 -1.21 0.46 8.62
CA MET A 38 0.06 1.18 8.86
C MET A 38 0.48 1.11 10.32
N LYS A 39 -0.46 1.32 11.25
CA LYS A 39 -0.21 1.17 12.70
C LYS A 39 0.25 -0.25 13.04
N GLY A 40 -0.42 -1.28 12.51
CA GLY A 40 -0.04 -2.68 12.72
C GLY A 40 1.33 -3.05 12.13
N MET A 41 1.76 -2.35 11.08
CA MET A 41 3.08 -2.52 10.45
C MET A 41 4.18 -1.69 11.12
N GLY A 42 3.86 -0.85 12.11
CA GLY A 42 4.81 0.10 12.71
C GLY A 42 5.30 1.17 11.72
N MET A 43 4.55 1.44 10.65
CA MET A 43 4.89 2.48 9.67
C MET A 43 4.47 3.86 10.18
N GLU A 44 5.27 4.87 9.85
CA GLU A 44 4.85 6.26 9.97
C GLU A 44 3.61 6.55 9.12
N TYR A 45 2.77 7.48 9.57
CA TYR A 45 1.55 7.87 8.87
C TYR A 45 1.86 8.64 7.58
N SER A 46 2.06 7.90 6.49
CA SER A 46 2.21 8.45 5.13
C SER A 46 1.40 7.62 4.13
N MET A 47 0.29 8.20 3.65
CA MET A 47 -0.58 7.55 2.66
C MET A 47 0.11 7.33 1.31
N SER A 48 1.00 8.23 0.88
CA SER A 48 1.78 8.06 -0.35
C SER A 48 2.74 6.87 -0.24
N SER A 49 3.50 6.79 0.86
CA SER A 49 4.43 5.68 1.11
C SER A 49 3.69 4.36 1.22
N PHE A 50 2.56 4.34 1.95
CA PHE A 50 1.71 3.15 2.06
C PHE A 50 1.15 2.71 0.71
N LYS A 51 0.62 3.65 -0.10
CA LYS A 51 0.12 3.36 -1.45
C LYS A 51 1.21 2.76 -2.33
N SER A 52 2.40 3.35 -2.34
CA SER A 52 3.54 2.84 -3.11
C SER A 52 3.95 1.44 -2.66
N LEU A 53 4.05 1.21 -1.35
CA LEU A 53 4.39 -0.12 -0.80
C LEU A 53 3.36 -1.18 -1.20
N MET A 54 2.06 -0.91 -0.98
CA MET A 54 0.99 -1.86 -1.31
C MET A 54 0.92 -2.15 -2.81
N THR A 55 1.12 -1.13 -3.66
CA THR A 55 1.18 -1.27 -5.11
C THR A 55 2.37 -2.15 -5.52
N ASN A 56 3.55 -1.91 -4.96
CA ASN A 56 4.75 -2.71 -5.23
C ASN A 56 4.56 -4.17 -4.80
N ILE A 57 4.01 -4.41 -3.61
CA ILE A 57 3.69 -5.76 -3.13
C ILE A 57 2.73 -6.47 -4.09
N TYR A 58 1.70 -5.76 -4.55
CA TYR A 58 0.74 -6.29 -5.51
C TYR A 58 1.40 -6.65 -6.85
N LEU A 59 2.20 -5.74 -7.42
CA LEU A 59 2.89 -5.97 -8.69
C LEU A 59 3.88 -7.14 -8.62
N VAL A 60 4.70 -7.20 -7.57
CA VAL A 60 5.66 -8.29 -7.35
C VAL A 60 4.93 -9.63 -7.24
N LYS A 61 3.83 -9.69 -6.47
CA LYS A 61 3.00 -10.89 -6.39
C LYS A 61 2.41 -11.29 -7.75
N ARG A 62 1.95 -10.32 -8.53
CA ARG A 62 1.40 -10.55 -9.88
C ARG A 62 2.46 -11.06 -10.85
N ILE A 63 3.66 -10.48 -10.84
CA ILE A 63 4.79 -10.88 -11.69
C ILE A 63 5.17 -12.33 -11.39
N PHE A 64 5.41 -12.67 -10.12
CA PHE A 64 5.77 -14.04 -9.73
C PHE A 64 4.66 -15.05 -10.01
N LYS A 65 3.40 -14.68 -9.78
CA LYS A 65 2.27 -15.53 -10.15
C LYS A 65 2.21 -15.77 -11.66
N ALA A 66 2.40 -14.74 -12.47
CA ALA A 66 2.34 -14.84 -13.93
C ALA A 66 3.54 -15.61 -14.51
N SER A 67 4.73 -15.50 -13.89
CA SER A 67 5.92 -16.22 -14.34
C SER A 67 6.00 -17.67 -13.82
N GLY A 68 5.10 -18.09 -12.92
CA GLY A 68 5.17 -19.39 -12.25
C GLY A 68 6.36 -19.52 -11.28
N TYR A 69 7.07 -18.43 -11.00
CA TYR A 69 8.25 -18.45 -10.15
C TYR A 69 7.87 -18.32 -8.67
N THR A 70 8.42 -19.21 -7.84
CA THR A 70 8.30 -19.13 -6.38
C THR A 70 9.55 -18.49 -5.79
N PRO A 71 9.46 -17.32 -5.13
CA PRO A 71 10.63 -16.63 -4.60
C PRO A 71 11.35 -17.42 -3.50
N ASN A 72 12.67 -17.52 -3.59
CA ASN A 72 13.52 -18.09 -2.53
C ASN A 72 13.61 -17.11 -1.34
N ARG A 73 12.73 -17.30 -0.36
CA ARG A 73 12.63 -16.44 0.82
C ARG A 73 13.93 -16.39 1.64
N THR A 74 14.63 -17.51 1.77
CA THR A 74 15.86 -17.60 2.54
C THR A 74 16.96 -16.76 1.92
N LEU A 75 17.13 -16.86 0.59
CA LEU A 75 18.10 -16.04 -0.13
C LEU A 75 17.75 -14.54 -0.04
N ILE A 76 16.49 -14.19 -0.27
CA ILE A 76 16.02 -12.80 -0.20
C ILE A 76 16.24 -12.22 1.20
N SER A 77 15.95 -12.99 2.26
CA SER A 77 16.17 -12.53 3.64
C SER A 77 17.64 -12.31 3.96
N LYS A 78 18.55 -13.14 3.43
CA LYS A 78 20.00 -12.94 3.59
C LYS A 78 20.44 -11.65 2.90
N ILE A 79 20.08 -11.48 1.63
CA ILE A 79 20.38 -10.27 0.85
C ILE A 79 19.85 -9.01 1.55
N PHE A 80 18.62 -9.04 2.04
CA PHE A 80 18.03 -7.90 2.73
C PHE A 80 18.80 -7.55 4.02
N LYS A 81 19.19 -8.57 4.80
CA LYS A 81 19.98 -8.37 6.01
C LYS A 81 21.34 -7.74 5.69
N ASP A 82 22.02 -8.25 4.66
CA ASP A 82 23.32 -7.73 4.23
C ASP A 82 23.22 -6.27 3.77
N LEU A 83 22.21 -5.93 2.96
CA LEU A 83 21.95 -4.56 2.53
C LEU A 83 21.65 -3.62 3.70
N SER A 84 20.84 -4.06 4.66
CA SER A 84 20.52 -3.27 5.85
C SER A 84 21.75 -3.02 6.74
N CYS A 85 22.70 -3.95 6.77
CA CYS A 85 23.97 -3.80 7.46
C CYS A 85 24.85 -2.74 6.78
N LEU A 86 24.96 -2.80 5.45
CA LEU A 86 25.74 -1.85 4.66
C LEU A 86 25.21 -0.41 4.80
N GLN A 87 23.89 -0.22 4.77
CA GLN A 87 23.28 1.11 4.96
C GLN A 87 23.60 1.72 6.32
N ARG A 88 23.77 0.91 7.36
CA ARG A 88 24.16 1.39 8.71
C ARG A 88 25.63 1.76 8.80
N ILE A 89 26.49 1.13 8.00
CA ILE A 89 27.92 1.46 7.96
C ILE A 89 28.16 2.76 7.19
N ALA A 90 27.32 3.06 6.20
CA ALA A 90 27.44 4.25 5.37
C ALA A 90 26.77 5.51 5.97
N ALA A 91 26.00 5.37 7.05
CA ALA A 91 25.30 6.46 7.74
C ALA A 91 26.07 6.89 9.00
#